data_AF-A0A927NWM5-F1
#
_entry.id   AF-A0A927NWM5-F1
#
_cell.length_a   1.000
_cell.length_b   1.000
_cell.length_c   1.000
_cell.angle_alpha   90.00
_cell.angle_beta   90.00
_cell.angle_gamma   90.00
#
_symmetry.space_group_name_H-M   'P 1'
#
loop_
_entity.id
_entity.type
_entity.pdbx_description
1 polymer ?
#
loop_
_entity_poly.entity_id
_entity_poly.type
_entity_poly.pdbx_seq_one_letter_code
_entity_poly.pdbx_strand_id
1 'polypeptide(L)'
;MNQKTPSLTVTYKTIKFNKAMHDRLDCKYIEILYHPILKMIAIKETTEDNPYALCWKNEDGSMKTSLNSKAFSKSIYDRIGWKEDYSFKFRGITRIRGNAKLMIFYLDEPQIIPSKKAINEHQSVDTDASAQYVEYKEPIENAEPQPQRKMLVSETWASQEMFGISLALRKKRDWIVNSISEQDIQISGVYVDNPLIGALPSPIEIKNELDNLLSAM
;
A
#
# COMPACT_ATOMS: atom_id res chain seq x y z
N MET A 1 -0.45 -14.31 -10.00
CA MET A 1 0.90 -13.68 -9.96
C MET A 1 1.98 -14.76 -10.09
N ASN A 2 2.99 -14.52 -10.92
CA ASN A 2 4.10 -15.46 -11.16
C ASN A 2 4.99 -15.57 -9.91
N GLN A 3 5.40 -16.77 -9.50
CA GLN A 3 6.19 -17.01 -8.28
C GLN A 3 7.52 -16.25 -8.26
N LYS A 4 8.03 -15.85 -9.44
CA LYS A 4 9.28 -15.09 -9.61
C LYS A 4 9.18 -13.58 -9.39
N THR A 5 7.97 -13.04 -9.23
CA THR A 5 7.77 -11.60 -8.99
C THR A 5 7.75 -11.32 -7.48
N PRO A 6 8.48 -10.32 -6.97
CA PRO A 6 8.41 -9.96 -5.56
C PRO A 6 6.99 -9.52 -5.22
N SER A 7 6.46 -10.00 -4.09
CA SER A 7 5.13 -9.63 -3.64
C SER A 7 5.06 -9.43 -2.13
N LEU A 8 4.44 -8.33 -1.74
CA LEU A 8 4.23 -7.91 -0.36
C LEU A 8 2.75 -8.08 -0.04
N THR A 9 2.41 -8.78 1.03
CA THR A 9 1.02 -8.86 1.51
C THR A 9 0.92 -8.14 2.85
N VAL A 10 0.08 -7.11 2.90
CA VAL A 10 -0.23 -6.40 4.14
C VAL A 10 -1.55 -6.96 4.65
N THR A 11 -1.51 -7.46 5.88
CA THR A 11 -2.68 -7.82 6.67
C THR A 11 -2.80 -6.81 7.82
N TYR A 12 -3.95 -6.77 8.50
CA TYR A 12 -4.16 -5.87 9.64
C TYR A 12 -3.09 -6.00 10.75
N LYS A 13 -2.51 -7.20 10.93
CA LYS A 13 -1.54 -7.48 12.01
C LYS A 13 -0.12 -7.73 11.54
N THR A 14 0.05 -8.15 10.29
CA THR A 14 1.33 -8.69 9.79
C THR A 14 1.61 -8.23 8.37
N ILE A 15 2.89 -8.18 8.03
CA ILE A 15 3.38 -8.07 6.66
C ILE A 15 4.00 -9.40 6.28
N LYS A 16 3.66 -9.88 5.07
CA LYS A 16 4.19 -11.13 4.53
C LYS A 16 4.99 -10.86 3.26
N PHE A 17 6.09 -11.58 3.14
CA PHE A 17 7.01 -11.54 2.02
C PHE A 17 7.00 -12.87 1.29
N ASN A 18 7.14 -12.85 -0.03
CA ASN A 18 7.36 -14.08 -0.78
C ASN A 18 8.85 -14.39 -0.94
N LYS A 19 9.15 -15.64 -1.32
CA LYS A 19 10.52 -16.11 -1.55
C LYS A 19 11.31 -15.22 -2.53
N ALA A 20 10.67 -14.77 -3.61
CA ALA A 20 11.32 -13.91 -4.60
C ALA A 20 11.89 -12.61 -4.00
N MET A 21 11.29 -12.08 -2.93
CA MET A 21 11.86 -10.92 -2.24
C MET A 21 13.19 -11.24 -1.56
N HIS A 22 13.26 -12.37 -0.85
CA HIS A 22 14.48 -12.82 -0.21
C HIS A 22 15.57 -13.12 -1.24
N ASP A 23 15.23 -13.78 -2.34
CA ASP A 23 16.19 -14.13 -3.40
C ASP A 23 16.79 -12.89 -4.10
N ARG A 24 16.03 -11.79 -4.19
CA ARG A 24 16.46 -10.56 -4.89
C ARG A 24 17.34 -9.66 -4.01
N LEU A 25 16.94 -9.44 -2.76
CA LEU A 25 17.71 -8.61 -1.82
C LEU A 25 18.89 -9.39 -1.22
N ASP A 26 18.67 -10.64 -0.82
CA ASP A 26 19.63 -11.54 -0.19
C ASP A 26 20.42 -10.90 0.97
N CYS A 27 19.69 -10.46 2.00
CA CYS A 27 20.25 -9.76 3.16
C CYS A 27 19.69 -10.32 4.49
N LYS A 28 20.34 -9.98 5.61
CA LYS A 28 19.89 -10.35 6.96
C LYS A 28 18.98 -9.31 7.59
N TYR A 29 19.26 -8.02 7.39
CA TYR A 29 18.48 -6.92 7.93
C TYR A 29 17.87 -6.10 6.79
N ILE A 30 16.61 -5.70 6.97
CA ILE A 30 15.90 -4.82 6.05
C ILE A 30 15.38 -3.59 6.77
N GLU A 31 15.21 -2.51 6.00
CA GLU A 31 14.48 -1.32 6.42
C GLU A 31 13.21 -1.18 5.57
N ILE A 32 12.09 -0.88 6.21
CA ILE A 32 10.80 -0.67 5.55
C ILE A 32 10.41 0.80 5.68
N LEU A 33 10.27 1.47 4.53
CA LEU A 33 9.92 2.87 4.42
C LEU A 33 8.49 2.98 3.88
N TYR A 34 7.68 3.87 4.47
CA TYR A 34 6.33 4.13 4.02
C TYR A 34 6.16 5.61 3.66
N HIS A 35 5.68 5.86 2.44
CA HIS A 35 5.32 7.19 1.98
C HIS A 35 3.78 7.31 1.93
N PRO A 36 3.15 8.03 2.87
CA PRO A 36 1.68 8.09 2.96
C PRO A 36 1.01 8.79 1.77
N ILE A 37 1.60 9.90 1.29
CA ILE A 37 1.04 10.66 0.15
C ILE A 37 1.15 9.88 -1.17
N LEU A 38 2.33 9.32 -1.47
CA LEU A 38 2.55 8.54 -2.69
C LEU A 38 2.01 7.11 -2.61
N LYS A 39 1.46 6.72 -1.44
CA LYS A 39 0.92 5.39 -1.17
C LYS A 39 1.89 4.30 -1.61
N MET A 40 3.13 4.43 -1.12
CA MET A 40 4.26 3.61 -1.55
C MET A 40 4.96 3.03 -0.33
N ILE A 41 5.32 1.75 -0.43
CA ILE A 41 6.24 1.09 0.50
C ILE A 41 7.55 0.81 -0.23
N ALA A 42 8.66 1.18 0.38
CA ALA A 42 9.99 0.85 -0.08
C ALA A 42 10.66 -0.10 0.93
N ILE A 43 11.38 -1.10 0.43
CA ILE A 43 12.14 -2.05 1.23
C ILE A 43 13.55 -2.12 0.67
N LYS A 44 14.53 -1.92 1.52
CA LYS A 44 15.94 -1.99 1.15
C LYS A 44 16.73 -2.77 2.20
N GLU A 45 17.94 -3.17 1.81
CA GLU A 45 18.91 -3.72 2.75
C GLU A 45 19.41 -2.63 3.72
N THR A 46 19.77 -3.05 4.93
CA THR A 46 20.36 -2.18 5.95
C THR A 46 21.38 -2.96 6.79
N THR A 47 22.15 -2.24 7.59
CA THR A 47 23.02 -2.81 8.62
C THR A 47 22.30 -2.92 9.97
N GLU A 48 22.88 -3.71 10.87
CA GLU A 48 22.40 -3.87 12.25
C GLU A 48 22.50 -2.58 13.07
N ASP A 49 23.42 -1.68 12.71
CA ASP A 49 23.61 -0.38 13.37
C ASP A 49 22.43 0.58 13.17
N ASN A 50 21.55 0.32 12.19
CA ASN A 50 20.38 1.15 11.96
C ASN A 50 19.30 0.86 13.02
N PRO A 51 18.83 1.86 13.79
CA PRO A 51 17.78 1.66 14.80
C PRO A 51 16.45 1.15 14.23
N TYR A 52 16.21 1.33 12.92
CA TYR A 52 15.02 0.85 12.21
C TYR A 52 15.25 -0.48 11.49
N ALA A 53 16.36 -1.16 11.74
CA ALA A 53 16.68 -2.44 11.14
C ALA A 53 15.76 -3.56 11.64
N LEU A 54 15.16 -4.29 10.69
CA LEU A 54 14.35 -5.47 10.97
C LEU A 54 15.11 -6.73 10.58
N CYS A 55 15.33 -7.63 11.54
CA CYS A 55 15.91 -8.94 11.26
C CYS A 55 14.96 -9.77 10.39
N TRP A 56 15.42 -10.13 9.19
CA TRP A 56 14.64 -10.76 8.12
C TRP A 56 15.00 -12.24 7.90
N LYS A 57 15.86 -12.78 8.78
CA LYS A 57 16.14 -14.21 8.91
C LYS A 57 15.74 -14.65 10.32
N ASN A 58 15.34 -15.91 10.46
CA ASN A 58 15.13 -16.53 11.77
C ASN A 58 16.49 -16.86 12.41
N GLU A 59 16.47 -17.26 13.68
CA GLU A 59 17.68 -17.69 14.42
C GLU A 59 18.38 -18.86 13.72
N ASP A 60 17.60 -19.78 13.13
CA ASP A 60 18.11 -20.93 12.36
C ASP A 60 18.65 -20.57 10.96
N GLY A 61 18.69 -19.28 10.61
CA GLY A 61 19.11 -18.80 9.28
C GLY A 61 18.06 -18.94 8.17
N SER A 62 16.89 -19.52 8.48
CA SER A 62 15.77 -19.63 7.53
C SER A 62 15.13 -18.27 7.22
N MET A 63 14.52 -18.14 6.05
CA MET A 63 13.91 -16.89 5.58
C MET A 63 12.65 -16.55 6.41
N LYS A 64 12.58 -15.32 6.93
CA LYS A 64 11.41 -14.87 7.69
C LYS A 64 10.31 -14.39 6.74
N THR A 65 9.34 -15.26 6.48
CA THR A 65 8.25 -15.00 5.53
C THR A 65 7.21 -14.00 6.02
N SER A 66 7.19 -13.67 7.32
CA SER A 66 6.27 -12.68 7.87
C SER A 66 6.81 -11.97 9.11
N LEU A 67 6.41 -10.71 9.26
CA LEU A 67 6.73 -9.86 10.42
C LEU A 67 5.44 -9.41 11.11
N ASN A 68 5.39 -9.59 12.43
CA ASN A 68 4.34 -8.98 13.24
C ASN A 68 4.56 -7.46 13.23
N SER A 69 3.57 -6.72 12.79
CA SER A 69 3.66 -5.30 12.46
C SER A 69 2.33 -4.61 12.73
N LYS A 70 1.62 -5.01 13.79
CA LYS A 70 0.26 -4.53 14.09
C LYS A 70 0.17 -3.00 14.09
N ALA A 71 1.10 -2.29 14.73
CA ALA A 71 1.07 -0.83 14.77
C ALA A 71 1.22 -0.23 13.36
N PHE A 72 2.24 -0.65 12.62
CA PHE A 72 2.52 -0.17 11.26
C PHE A 72 1.41 -0.53 10.26
N SER A 73 0.97 -1.79 10.25
CA SER A 73 -0.13 -2.25 9.40
C SER A 73 -1.42 -1.51 9.70
N LYS A 74 -1.77 -1.34 10.97
CA LYS A 74 -2.96 -0.59 11.37
C LYS A 74 -2.92 0.84 10.84
N SER A 75 -1.81 1.55 11.00
CA SER A 75 -1.68 2.92 10.47
C SER A 75 -1.90 3.00 8.95
N ILE A 76 -1.48 1.99 8.19
CA ILE A 76 -1.74 1.92 6.74
C ILE A 76 -3.23 1.67 6.47
N TYR A 77 -3.86 0.75 7.20
CA TYR A 77 -5.28 0.43 7.07
C TYR A 77 -6.14 1.66 7.36
N ASP A 78 -5.91 2.32 8.50
CA ASP A 78 -6.62 3.52 8.93
C ASP A 78 -6.44 4.65 7.89
N ARG A 79 -5.20 4.83 7.39
CA ARG A 79 -4.89 5.88 6.41
C ARG A 79 -5.58 5.68 5.06
N ILE A 80 -5.70 4.44 4.61
CA ILE A 80 -6.28 4.11 3.30
C ILE A 80 -7.79 3.82 3.39
N GLY A 81 -8.29 3.57 4.61
CA GLY A 81 -9.67 3.17 4.89
C GLY A 81 -9.94 1.73 4.48
N TRP A 82 -8.99 0.82 4.69
CA TRP A 82 -9.15 -0.60 4.36
C TRP A 82 -9.93 -1.35 5.44
N LYS A 83 -10.88 -2.19 5.04
CA LYS A 83 -11.59 -3.10 5.95
C LYS A 83 -10.64 -4.17 6.50
N GLU A 84 -10.68 -4.40 7.81
CA GLU A 84 -9.74 -5.29 8.53
C GLU A 84 -9.81 -6.77 8.08
N ASP A 85 -10.96 -7.22 7.58
CA ASP A 85 -11.19 -8.60 7.12
C ASP A 85 -10.56 -8.92 5.77
N TYR A 86 -9.97 -7.93 5.09
CA TYR A 86 -9.28 -8.13 3.82
C TYR A 86 -7.77 -8.03 4.00
N SER A 87 -7.06 -8.84 3.22
CA SER A 87 -5.60 -8.75 3.06
C SER A 87 -5.28 -8.19 1.68
N PHE A 88 -4.27 -7.35 1.60
CA PHE A 88 -3.93 -6.64 0.37
C PHE A 88 -2.54 -7.06 -0.11
N LYS A 89 -2.49 -7.64 -1.30
CA LYS A 89 -1.24 -8.13 -1.91
C LYS A 89 -0.81 -7.23 -3.05
N PHE A 90 0.44 -6.80 -3.00
CA PHE A 90 1.04 -5.87 -3.95
C PHE A 90 2.16 -6.54 -4.73
N ARG A 91 2.24 -6.22 -6.02
CA ARG A 91 3.39 -6.59 -6.85
C ARG A 91 4.50 -5.58 -6.65
N GLY A 92 5.71 -6.07 -6.39
CA GLY A 92 6.89 -5.24 -6.23
C GLY A 92 7.66 -5.02 -7.53
N ILE A 93 8.42 -3.93 -7.55
CA ILE A 93 9.43 -3.63 -8.56
C ILE A 93 10.77 -3.51 -7.84
N THR A 94 11.79 -4.23 -8.31
CA THR A 94 13.15 -4.10 -7.78
C THR A 94 13.97 -3.18 -8.68
N ARG A 95 14.64 -2.20 -8.08
CA ARG A 95 15.61 -1.32 -8.71
C ARG A 95 16.99 -1.61 -8.12
N ILE A 96 17.99 -1.58 -8.99
CA ILE A 96 19.40 -1.78 -8.64
C ILE A 96 20.13 -0.52 -9.14
N ARG A 97 20.88 0.12 -8.24
CA ARG A 97 21.69 1.31 -8.50
C ARG A 97 23.08 1.06 -7.93
N GLY A 98 24.05 0.77 -8.80
CA GLY A 98 25.36 0.32 -8.37
C GLY A 98 25.25 -0.97 -7.55
N ASN A 99 25.70 -0.94 -6.30
CA ASN A 99 25.59 -2.06 -5.37
C ASN A 99 24.31 -2.03 -4.52
N ALA A 100 23.59 -0.90 -4.49
CA ALA A 100 22.39 -0.75 -3.67
C ALA A 100 21.15 -1.31 -4.37
N LYS A 101 20.33 -2.05 -3.59
CA LYS A 101 19.06 -2.63 -4.05
C LYS A 101 17.87 -2.02 -3.31
N LEU A 102 16.83 -1.67 -4.07
CA LEU A 102 15.59 -1.10 -3.56
C LEU A 102 14.39 -1.83 -4.15
N MET A 103 13.48 -2.29 -3.30
CA MET A 103 12.18 -2.83 -3.70
C MET A 103 11.07 -1.83 -3.41
N ILE A 104 10.17 -1.65 -4.37
CA ILE A 104 9.09 -0.67 -4.29
C ILE A 104 7.76 -1.37 -4.53
N PHE A 105 6.78 -1.04 -3.69
CA PHE A 105 5.40 -1.52 -3.74
C PHE A 105 4.44 -0.35 -3.75
N TYR A 106 3.50 -0.39 -4.68
CA TYR A 106 2.49 0.63 -4.87
C TYR A 106 1.16 0.16 -4.28
N LEU A 107 0.58 0.94 -3.37
CA LEU A 107 -0.60 0.53 -2.61
C LEU A 107 -1.93 0.80 -3.33
N ASP A 108 -1.89 1.32 -4.55
CA ASP A 108 -3.08 1.70 -5.32
C ASP A 108 -3.74 0.53 -6.06
N GLU A 109 -2.97 -0.49 -6.44
CA GLU A 109 -3.44 -1.66 -7.21
C GLU A 109 -3.27 -2.95 -6.41
N PRO A 110 -4.00 -3.12 -5.29
CA PRO A 110 -3.96 -4.35 -4.52
C PRO A 110 -4.65 -5.49 -5.27
N GLN A 111 -4.07 -6.68 -5.17
CA GLN A 111 -4.85 -7.90 -5.21
C GLN A 111 -5.50 -8.11 -3.84
N ILE A 112 -6.82 -8.03 -3.79
CA ILE A 112 -7.61 -8.18 -2.56
C ILE A 112 -7.81 -9.66 -2.27
N ILE A 113 -7.55 -10.06 -1.03
CA ILE A 113 -7.68 -11.42 -0.54
C ILE A 113 -8.65 -11.39 0.64
N PRO A 114 -9.91 -11.83 0.47
CA PRO A 114 -10.87 -11.85 1.56
C PRO A 114 -10.49 -12.92 2.60
N SER A 115 -10.72 -12.61 3.87
CA SER A 115 -10.66 -13.61 4.94
C SER A 115 -11.81 -14.62 4.82
N LYS A 116 -11.65 -15.79 5.45
CA LYS A 116 -12.71 -16.81 5.51
C LYS A 116 -14.04 -16.25 6.04
N LYS A 117 -14.00 -15.31 6.99
CA LYS A 117 -15.19 -14.61 7.52
C LYS A 117 -15.91 -13.80 6.44
N ALA A 118 -15.18 -12.92 5.74
CA ALA A 118 -15.73 -12.12 4.66
C ALA A 118 -16.29 -12.98 3.50
N ILE A 119 -15.67 -14.12 3.20
CA ILE A 119 -16.18 -15.05 2.17
C ILE A 119 -17.56 -15.59 2.57
N ASN A 120 -17.76 -15.97 3.83
CA ASN A 120 -19.03 -16.52 4.30
C ASN A 120 -20.17 -15.49 4.25
N GLU A 121 -19.86 -14.21 4.47
CA GLU A 121 -20.85 -13.11 4.38
C GLU A 121 -21.27 -12.81 2.93
N HIS A 122 -20.42 -13.13 1.94
CA HIS A 122 -20.72 -12.90 0.52
C HIS A 122 -21.31 -14.13 -0.20
N GLN A 123 -21.45 -15.28 0.50
CA GLN A 123 -21.94 -16.55 -0.08
C GLN A 123 -23.47 -16.69 -0.14
N SER A 124 -24.26 -15.65 0.15
CA SER A 124 -25.73 -15.72 0.11
C SER A 124 -26.36 -15.32 -1.23
N VAL A 125 -25.59 -15.19 -2.32
CA VAL A 125 -26.13 -14.85 -3.65
C VAL A 125 -25.45 -15.70 -4.73
N ASP A 126 -26.18 -16.70 -5.24
CA ASP A 126 -25.87 -17.43 -6.47
C ASP A 126 -25.96 -16.47 -7.67
N THR A 127 -24.86 -16.16 -8.37
CA THR A 127 -24.91 -15.88 -9.82
C THR A 127 -23.54 -15.97 -10.51
N ASP A 128 -23.60 -16.40 -11.77
CA ASP A 128 -22.58 -16.58 -12.79
C ASP A 128 -21.35 -15.67 -12.79
N ALA A 129 -20.25 -16.25 -13.28
CA ALA A 129 -18.87 -15.75 -13.44
C ALA A 129 -18.72 -14.39 -14.16
N SER A 130 -19.23 -13.33 -13.54
CA SER A 130 -18.94 -11.94 -13.82
C SER A 130 -18.06 -11.39 -12.70
N ALA A 131 -17.11 -10.50 -13.04
CA ALA A 131 -16.17 -9.95 -12.06
C ALA A 131 -16.92 -9.18 -10.97
N GLN A 132 -17.15 -9.82 -9.82
CA GLN A 132 -17.83 -9.24 -8.68
C GLN A 132 -16.94 -8.20 -8.01
N TYR A 133 -17.42 -6.97 -7.93
CA TYR A 133 -16.74 -5.91 -7.19
C TYR A 133 -16.77 -6.24 -5.69
N VAL A 134 -15.59 -6.42 -5.09
CA VAL A 134 -15.44 -6.64 -3.65
C VAL A 134 -15.36 -5.27 -2.98
N GLU A 135 -16.24 -4.98 -2.03
CA GLU A 135 -16.17 -3.74 -1.27
C GLU A 135 -15.18 -3.87 -0.11
N TYR A 136 -13.96 -3.37 -0.30
CA TYR A 136 -12.83 -3.53 0.62
C TYR A 136 -12.44 -2.26 1.39
N LYS A 137 -13.14 -1.15 1.15
CA LYS A 137 -12.93 0.10 1.86
C LYS A 137 -14.12 0.42 2.74
N GLU A 138 -13.87 1.05 3.88
CA GLU A 138 -14.94 1.55 4.73
C GLU A 138 -15.65 2.70 4.01
N PRO A 139 -16.99 2.76 4.08
CA PRO A 139 -17.73 3.89 3.57
C PRO A 139 -17.27 5.15 4.30
N ILE A 140 -16.86 6.17 3.56
CA ILE A 140 -16.63 7.49 4.13
C ILE A 140 -18.00 8.00 4.56
N GLU A 141 -18.22 8.21 5.86
CA GLU A 141 -19.50 8.72 6.36
C GLU A 141 -19.90 10.00 5.59
N ASN A 142 -21.13 9.99 5.07
CA ASN A 142 -21.76 11.04 4.27
C ASN A 142 -21.14 11.31 2.87
N ALA A 143 -20.27 10.46 2.32
CA ALA A 143 -19.99 10.56 0.88
C ALA A 143 -21.27 10.17 0.13
N GLU A 144 -21.70 10.97 -0.86
CA GLU A 144 -22.82 10.58 -1.73
C GLU A 144 -22.64 9.11 -2.15
N PRO A 145 -23.72 8.30 -2.11
CA PRO A 145 -23.62 6.90 -2.49
C PRO A 145 -23.01 6.84 -3.88
N GLN A 146 -21.74 6.42 -3.93
CA GLN A 146 -21.03 6.22 -5.18
C GLN A 146 -21.94 5.36 -6.05
N PRO A 147 -22.35 5.84 -7.24
CA PRO A 147 -23.33 5.15 -8.05
C PRO A 147 -22.85 3.71 -8.19
N GLN A 148 -23.77 2.77 -7.92
CA GLN A 148 -23.54 1.34 -7.89
C GLN A 148 -22.45 0.99 -8.89
N ARG A 149 -21.31 0.48 -8.41
CA ARG A 149 -20.13 0.11 -9.21
C ARG A 149 -20.47 -1.06 -10.13
N LYS A 150 -21.36 -0.82 -11.07
CA LYS A 150 -21.81 -1.73 -12.11
C LYS A 150 -20.98 -1.36 -13.33
N MET A 151 -20.06 -2.25 -13.65
CA MET A 151 -19.15 -2.10 -14.78
C MET A 151 -19.95 -1.96 -16.08
N LEU A 152 -20.09 -0.73 -16.57
CA LEU A 152 -20.41 -0.43 -17.95
C LEU A 152 -19.42 0.64 -18.41
N VAL A 153 -18.40 0.22 -19.16
CA VAL A 153 -17.66 1.15 -20.01
C VAL A 153 -18.61 1.55 -21.13
N SER A 154 -19.15 2.76 -21.09
CA SER A 154 -19.85 3.42 -22.20
C SER A 154 -19.08 4.69 -22.61
N GLU A 155 -19.23 5.12 -23.87
CA GLU A 155 -18.39 6.09 -24.60
C GLU A 155 -18.38 7.54 -24.08
N THR A 156 -18.85 7.81 -22.86
CA THR A 156 -18.93 9.15 -22.27
C THR A 156 -17.99 9.31 -21.07
N TRP A 157 -16.69 9.06 -21.26
CA TRP A 157 -15.66 9.20 -20.21
C TRP A 157 -15.34 10.66 -19.82
N ALA A 158 -16.16 11.63 -20.26
CA ALA A 158 -15.85 13.06 -20.15
C ALA A 158 -16.45 13.75 -18.92
N SER A 159 -17.39 13.13 -18.21
CA SER A 159 -18.15 13.82 -17.15
C SER A 159 -18.19 12.99 -15.87
N GLN A 160 -17.37 13.41 -14.91
CA GLN A 160 -17.50 13.14 -13.46
C GLN A 160 -17.50 11.67 -13.04
N GLU A 161 -16.30 11.12 -12.90
CA GLU A 161 -15.74 10.53 -11.68
C GLU A 161 -14.47 9.80 -12.12
N MET A 162 -13.30 10.31 -11.72
CA MET A 162 -12.02 9.74 -12.14
C MET A 162 -11.82 8.36 -11.52
N PHE A 163 -12.22 7.31 -12.24
CA PHE A 163 -11.86 5.94 -11.92
C PHE A 163 -10.36 5.74 -12.13
N GLY A 164 -9.65 5.33 -11.09
CA GLY A 164 -8.23 4.97 -11.15
C GLY A 164 -7.29 5.91 -10.40
N ILE A 165 -6.00 5.76 -10.65
CA ILE A 165 -4.94 6.52 -9.98
C ILE A 165 -4.78 7.87 -10.67
N SER A 166 -4.64 8.95 -9.90
CA SER A 166 -4.26 10.26 -10.45
C SER A 166 -3.00 10.13 -11.32
N LEU A 167 -3.12 10.49 -12.60
CA LEU A 167 -1.99 10.45 -13.53
C LEU A 167 -0.83 11.32 -13.05
N ALA A 168 -1.13 12.45 -12.40
CA ALA A 168 -0.11 13.32 -11.80
C ALA A 168 0.65 12.61 -10.67
N LEU A 169 -0.06 11.88 -9.81
CA LEU A 169 0.56 11.10 -8.73
C LEU A 169 1.43 9.97 -9.27
N ARG A 170 0.96 9.27 -10.31
CA ARG A 170 1.74 8.24 -11.01
C ARG A 170 3.01 8.81 -11.64
N LYS A 171 2.91 9.92 -12.38
CA LYS A 171 4.07 10.60 -12.99
C LYS A 171 5.08 11.04 -11.93
N LYS A 172 4.61 11.63 -10.83
CA LYS A 172 5.48 12.04 -9.71
C LYS A 172 6.21 10.85 -9.12
N ARG A 173 5.51 9.73 -8.93
CA ARG A 173 6.08 8.49 -8.40
C ARG A 173 7.13 7.90 -9.33
N ASP A 174 6.82 7.79 -10.61
CA ASP A 174 7.76 7.27 -11.61
C ASP A 174 9.00 8.18 -11.72
N TRP A 175 8.82 9.50 -11.63
CA TRP A 175 9.93 10.46 -11.58
C TRP A 175 10.83 10.23 -10.36
N ILE A 176 10.26 10.16 -9.15
CA ILE A 176 11.01 9.89 -7.90
C ILE A 176 11.77 8.57 -8.01
N VAL A 177 11.10 7.49 -8.41
CA VAL A 177 11.72 6.16 -8.51
C VAL A 177 12.87 6.14 -9.53
N ASN A 178 12.76 6.92 -10.59
CA ASN A 178 13.81 7.03 -11.59
C ASN A 178 14.97 7.92 -11.15
N SER A 179 14.70 8.98 -10.37
CA SER A 179 15.71 9.93 -9.88
C SER A 179 16.52 9.43 -8.69
N ILE A 180 16.05 8.41 -7.95
CA ILE A 180 16.77 7.83 -6.82
C ILE A 180 18.15 7.32 -7.28
N SER A 181 19.20 7.87 -6.65
CA SER A 181 20.59 7.49 -6.80
C SER A 181 20.99 6.36 -5.83
N GLU A 182 22.21 5.83 -5.99
CA GLU A 182 22.76 4.83 -5.07
C GLU A 182 22.95 5.39 -3.65
N GLN A 183 23.42 6.64 -3.54
CA GLN A 183 23.63 7.31 -2.26
C GLN A 183 22.30 7.49 -1.51
N ASP A 184 21.23 7.85 -2.23
CA ASP A 184 19.89 8.00 -1.66
C ASP A 184 19.37 6.69 -1.05
N ILE A 185 19.69 5.54 -1.65
CA ILE A 185 19.28 4.23 -1.12
C ILE A 185 20.06 3.90 0.15
N GLN A 186 21.32 4.31 0.26
CA GLN A 186 22.15 4.02 1.43
C GLN A 186 21.74 4.83 2.66
N ILE A 187 21.19 6.03 2.48
CA ILE A 187 20.71 6.88 3.58
C ILE A 187 19.57 6.18 4.33
N SER A 188 19.72 5.98 5.64
CA SER A 188 18.68 5.45 6.52
C SER A 188 17.43 6.33 6.53
N GLY A 189 16.27 5.70 6.67
CA GLY A 189 15.01 6.40 6.82
C GLY A 189 15.01 7.26 8.08
N VAL A 190 14.43 8.45 7.97
CA VAL A 190 14.15 9.32 9.11
C VAL A 190 12.63 9.47 9.22
N TYR A 191 12.11 9.37 10.44
CA TYR A 191 10.74 9.78 10.70
C TYR A 191 10.65 11.30 10.56
N VAL A 192 9.90 11.78 9.56
CA VAL A 192 9.73 13.21 9.29
C VAL A 192 8.27 13.57 9.48
N ASP A 193 7.97 14.31 10.54
CA ASP A 193 6.75 15.11 10.61
C ASP A 193 6.95 16.34 9.71
N ASN A 194 6.07 16.54 8.73
CA ASN A 194 6.18 17.70 7.86
C ASN A 194 5.81 18.95 8.66
N PRO A 195 6.73 19.89 8.94
CA PRO A 195 6.45 21.03 9.81
C PRO A 195 5.41 21.99 9.22
N LEU A 196 5.17 21.96 7.90
CA LEU A 196 4.17 22.79 7.23
C LEU A 196 2.76 22.17 7.26
N ILE A 197 2.65 20.86 7.44
CA ILE A 197 1.37 20.12 7.38
C ILE A 197 1.00 19.55 8.76
N GLY A 198 1.97 19.39 9.67
CA GLY A 198 1.79 18.65 10.91
C GLY A 198 1.47 17.18 10.64
N ALA A 199 0.59 16.59 11.46
CA ALA A 199 0.02 15.28 11.19
C ALA A 199 -0.85 15.36 9.93
N LEU A 200 -0.65 14.43 8.99
CA LEU A 200 -1.50 14.39 7.79
C LEU A 200 -2.95 14.14 8.22
N PRO A 201 -3.90 15.06 7.91
CA PRO A 201 -5.28 14.90 8.33
C PRO A 201 -5.91 13.66 7.70
N SER A 202 -6.88 13.08 8.40
CA SER A 202 -7.66 11.95 7.91
C SER A 202 -8.57 12.40 6.76
N PRO A 203 -9.01 11.48 5.87
CA PRO A 203 -9.97 11.83 4.83
C PRO A 203 -11.26 12.46 5.37
N ILE A 204 -11.65 12.10 6.60
CA ILE A 204 -12.83 12.63 7.29
C ILE A 204 -12.58 14.07 7.73
N GLU A 205 -11.41 14.36 8.31
CA GLU A 205 -11.03 15.72 8.71
C GLU A 205 -10.96 16.66 7.50
N ILE A 206 -10.34 16.22 6.40
CA ILE A 206 -10.26 16.99 5.15
C ILE A 206 -11.66 17.34 4.63
N LYS A 207 -12.57 16.37 4.70
CA LYS A 207 -13.95 16.58 4.25
C LYS A 207 -14.68 17.57 5.15
N ASN A 208 -14.58 17.43 6.47
CA ASN A 208 -15.20 18.35 7.41
C ASN A 208 -14.67 19.79 7.23
N GLU A 209 -13.38 19.96 7.01
CA GLU A 209 -12.80 21.27 6.67
C GLU A 209 -13.35 21.82 5.35
N LEU A 210 -13.47 20.98 4.32
CA LEU A 210 -14.04 21.39 3.04
C LEU A 210 -15.51 21.81 3.18
N ASP A 211 -16.33 21.05 3.91
CA ASP A 211 -17.74 21.36 4.15
C ASP A 211 -17.90 22.66 4.95
N ASN A 212 -17.00 22.90 5.92
CA ASN A 212 -16.94 24.17 6.65
C ASN A 212 -16.56 25.35 5.74
N LEU A 213 -15.62 25.16 4.80
CA LEU A 213 -15.26 26.21 3.83
C LEU A 213 -16.39 26.50 2.84
N LEU A 214 -17.10 25.47 2.40
CA LEU A 214 -18.24 25.60 1.48
C LEU A 214 -19.46 26.25 2.15
N SER A 215 -19.65 26.03 3.45
CA SER A 215 -20.73 26.68 4.21
C SER A 215 -20.40 28.11 4.66
N ALA A 216 -19.13 28.52 4.59
CA ALA A 216 -18.68 29.87 4.89
C ALA A 216 -18.61 30.81 3.65
N MET A 217 -18.85 30.28 2.44
CA MET A 217 -19.02 31.05 1.20
C MET A 217 -20.49 31.31 0.89
#